data_AF-A0A9P6LCD6-F1
#
_entry.id   AF-A0A9P6LCD6-F1
#
_cell.length_a   1.000
_cell.length_b   1.000
_cell.length_c   1.000
_cell.angle_alpha   90.00
_cell.angle_beta   90.00
_cell.angle_gamma   90.00
#
_symmetry.space_group_name_H-M   'P 1'
#
loop_
_entity.id
_entity.type
_entity.pdbx_description
1 polymer ?
#
loop_
_entity_poly.entity_id
_entity_poly.type
_entity_poly.pdbx_seq_one_letter_code
_entity_poly.pdbx_strand_id
1 'polypeptide(L)'
;MAAVAVESYRTDLQPQMAHHISASRPLAKIPRRKPITRQLAVIPPPPSTYEAFNGAEPKSTLDRCRSMVVPGLYVAYRTEAENRLIVIEDGKRYTHAITISYGDERTSQLTTHPLPDDSNVDVLHLTVPYFDGAGRVGLGLAPEQLKTSIEFLSTAPLTGNAARTLITCPVHHQTDVMCIVAAHLSSIIEEDVEDLLKVIDMVEELHSAWKGEVSGEEVDIIRDVVSRTTCTPP
;
A
#
# COMPACT_ATOMS: atom_id res chain seq x y z
N MET A 1 0.69 -7.50 -62.10
CA MET A 1 0.57 -6.21 -62.80
C MET A 1 -0.81 -5.63 -62.50
N ALA A 2 -0.87 -4.66 -61.59
CA ALA A 2 -1.87 -3.58 -61.55
C ALA A 2 -1.45 -2.65 -60.40
N ALA A 3 -0.90 -1.50 -60.78
CA ALA A 3 -0.52 -0.44 -59.87
C ALA A 3 -1.73 0.46 -59.62
N VAL A 4 -1.97 0.84 -58.37
CA VAL A 4 -2.86 1.96 -58.02
C VAL A 4 -2.10 2.85 -57.04
N ALA A 5 -1.84 4.06 -57.51
CA ALA A 5 -1.25 5.18 -56.78
C ALA A 5 -2.35 5.99 -56.07
N VAL A 6 -1.96 7.13 -55.47
CA VAL A 6 -2.79 8.26 -54.96
C VAL A 6 -3.07 8.10 -53.45
N GLU A 7 -2.79 9.02 -52.52
CA GLU A 7 -2.43 10.45 -52.56
C GLU A 7 -1.74 10.84 -51.25
N SER A 8 -0.75 11.72 -51.30
CA SER A 8 -0.13 12.35 -50.13
C SER A 8 -0.91 13.59 -49.71
N TYR A 9 -1.40 13.63 -48.47
CA TYR A 9 -1.83 14.87 -47.83
C TYR A 9 -0.78 15.29 -46.80
N ARG A 10 0.00 16.30 -47.18
CA ARG A 10 0.80 17.13 -46.27
C ARG A 10 -0.15 18.09 -45.57
N THR A 11 -0.18 18.06 -44.25
CA THR A 11 -0.82 19.11 -43.44
C THR A 11 0.28 19.90 -42.76
N ASP A 12 0.55 21.09 -43.31
CA ASP A 12 1.39 22.11 -42.71
C ASP A 12 0.69 22.67 -41.47
N LEU A 13 1.24 22.39 -40.27
CA LEU A 13 0.86 23.08 -39.05
C LEU A 13 1.93 24.13 -38.72
N GLN A 14 1.57 25.39 -38.96
CA GLN A 14 2.33 26.54 -38.50
C GLN A 14 2.29 26.66 -36.96
N PRO A 15 3.36 27.16 -36.32
CA PRO A 15 3.39 27.45 -34.90
C PRO A 15 2.80 28.83 -34.61
N GLN A 16 1.67 28.91 -33.90
CA GLN A 16 1.23 30.18 -33.31
C GLN A 16 1.92 30.40 -31.97
N MET A 17 2.80 31.40 -31.96
CA MET A 17 3.27 32.06 -30.76
C MET A 17 2.20 33.03 -30.23
N ALA A 18 1.86 32.92 -28.95
CA ALA A 18 1.24 33.99 -28.20
C ALA A 18 1.80 34.01 -26.77
N HIS A 19 2.72 34.93 -26.53
CA HIS A 19 3.24 35.27 -25.23
C HIS A 19 2.12 35.94 -24.39
N HIS A 20 1.61 35.25 -23.39
CA HIS A 20 0.80 35.88 -22.35
C HIS A 20 1.70 36.29 -21.18
N ILE A 21 1.96 37.59 -21.10
CA ILE A 21 2.61 38.25 -19.97
C ILE A 21 1.64 38.21 -18.79
N SER A 22 1.96 37.42 -17.77
CA SER A 22 1.19 37.31 -16.53
C SER A 22 1.52 38.51 -15.62
N ALA A 23 0.51 39.35 -15.38
CA ALA A 23 0.61 40.49 -14.49
C ALA A 23 0.75 40.01 -13.03
N SER A 24 1.91 40.27 -12.44
CA SER A 24 2.21 40.06 -11.03
C SER A 24 1.27 40.88 -10.14
N ARG A 25 0.40 40.19 -9.38
CA ARG A 25 -0.42 40.81 -8.33
C ARG A 25 0.48 41.24 -7.14
N PRO A 26 0.29 42.44 -6.58
CA PRO A 26 1.00 42.86 -5.38
C PRO A 26 0.53 42.06 -4.16
N LEU A 27 1.48 41.48 -3.43
CA LEU A 27 1.29 40.79 -2.16
C LEU A 27 0.75 41.77 -1.09
N ALA A 28 -0.45 41.49 -0.60
CA ALA A 28 -1.01 42.18 0.56
C ALA A 28 -0.15 41.89 1.80
N LYS A 29 0.26 42.96 2.49
CA LYS A 29 1.04 42.89 3.73
C LYS A 29 0.21 42.22 4.84
N ILE A 30 0.60 41.02 5.24
CA ILE A 30 0.03 40.29 6.37
C ILE A 30 0.41 41.03 7.67
N PRO A 31 -0.56 41.39 8.54
CA PRO A 31 -0.27 42.04 9.80
C PRO A 31 0.47 41.08 10.76
N ARG A 32 1.66 41.50 11.21
CA ARG A 32 2.47 40.78 12.19
C ARG A 32 1.72 40.66 13.52
N ARG A 33 1.33 39.43 13.91
CA ARG A 33 0.81 39.13 15.25
C ARG A 33 1.93 39.29 16.29
N LYS A 34 1.62 39.98 17.39
CA LYS A 34 2.53 40.12 18.55
C LYS A 34 2.69 38.76 19.23
N PRO A 35 3.90 38.43 19.74
CA PRO A 35 4.11 37.19 20.50
C PRO A 35 3.29 37.21 21.78
N ILE A 36 2.47 36.17 21.98
CA ILE A 36 1.74 35.94 23.22
C ILE A 36 2.69 35.23 24.17
N THR A 37 3.25 35.97 25.13
CA THR A 37 3.98 35.40 26.26
C THR A 37 2.98 34.74 27.21
N ARG A 38 2.75 33.43 27.04
CA ARG A 38 2.05 32.63 28.05
C ARG A 38 2.99 32.41 29.23
N GLN A 39 2.71 33.05 30.36
CA GLN A 39 3.27 32.65 31.65
C GLN A 39 2.68 31.28 32.01
N LEU A 40 3.52 30.25 31.99
CA LEU A 40 3.20 28.94 32.53
C LEU A 40 3.23 29.03 34.05
N ALA A 41 2.05 28.96 34.68
CA ALA A 41 1.96 28.70 36.10
C ALA A 41 2.52 27.30 36.37
N VAL A 42 3.51 27.20 37.26
CA VAL A 42 4.07 25.94 37.73
C VAL A 42 3.01 25.28 38.62
N ILE A 43 2.26 24.35 38.05
CA ILE A 43 1.37 23.46 38.80
C ILE A 43 2.25 22.32 39.33
N PRO A 44 2.35 22.09 40.66
CA PRO A 44 3.09 20.95 41.18
C PRO A 44 2.46 19.64 40.69
N PRO A 45 3.27 18.64 40.30
CA PRO A 45 2.74 17.37 39.81
C PRO A 45 1.94 16.69 40.92
N PRO A 46 0.77 16.09 40.62
CA PRO A 46 0.06 15.28 41.57
C PRO A 46 0.95 14.10 42.02
N PRO A 47 0.81 13.65 43.28
CA PRO A 47 1.58 12.52 43.80
C PRO A 47 1.40 11.30 42.88
N SER A 48 2.53 10.75 42.43
CA SER A 48 2.61 9.59 41.55
C SER A 48 2.06 8.35 42.26
N THR A 49 0.82 7.99 41.95
CA THR A 49 0.24 6.68 42.27
C THR A 49 0.65 5.67 41.20
N TYR A 50 1.96 5.49 40.97
CA TYR A 50 2.50 4.50 40.03
C TYR A 50 2.86 3.18 40.73
N GLU A 51 1.98 2.70 41.62
CA GLU A 51 2.06 1.36 42.17
C GLU A 51 0.67 0.72 42.16
N ALA A 52 0.23 0.28 40.97
CA ALA A 52 -0.77 -0.79 40.77
C ALA A 52 -1.02 -1.05 39.27
N PHE A 53 -0.01 -1.50 38.53
CA PHE A 53 -0.23 -2.18 37.25
C PHE A 53 0.70 -3.40 37.14
N ASN A 54 0.55 -4.34 38.08
CA ASN A 54 0.84 -5.76 37.81
C ASN A 54 -0.38 -6.41 37.16
N GLY A 55 -0.86 -5.82 36.06
CA GLY A 55 -1.75 -6.46 35.12
C GLY A 55 -0.90 -7.11 34.05
N ALA A 56 -1.12 -8.38 33.75
CA ALA A 56 -0.48 -9.07 32.64
C ALA A 56 -0.40 -8.16 31.40
N GLU A 57 0.79 -7.95 30.85
CA GLU A 57 0.95 -7.21 29.59
C GLU A 57 -0.05 -7.77 28.57
N PRO A 58 -0.92 -6.94 27.96
CA PRO A 58 -1.80 -7.42 26.92
C PRO A 58 -0.92 -8.02 25.81
N LYS A 59 -1.23 -9.26 25.42
CA LYS A 59 -0.70 -9.90 24.20
C LYS A 59 -0.61 -8.84 23.10
N SER A 60 0.58 -8.77 22.51
CA SER A 60 1.16 -7.58 21.89
C SER A 60 0.18 -6.75 21.07
N THR A 61 0.32 -5.42 21.15
CA THR A 61 -0.41 -4.46 20.31
C THR A 61 -0.27 -4.72 18.81
N LEU A 62 0.71 -5.53 18.38
CA LEU A 62 0.94 -5.89 16.98
C LEU A 62 -0.02 -6.98 16.47
N ASP A 63 -0.44 -7.91 17.32
CA ASP A 63 -1.50 -8.90 16.98
C ASP A 63 -2.83 -8.20 16.63
N ARG A 64 -3.01 -6.94 17.04
CA ARG A 64 -4.22 -6.15 16.82
C ARG A 64 -4.28 -5.46 15.45
N CYS A 65 -3.21 -5.49 14.68
CA CYS A 65 -3.17 -4.79 13.39
C CYS A 65 -3.44 -5.70 12.19
N ARG A 66 -3.76 -6.99 12.41
CA ARG A 66 -4.29 -7.84 11.35
C ARG A 66 -5.69 -7.38 10.99
N SER A 67 -5.98 -7.19 9.70
CA SER A 67 -7.29 -6.77 9.23
C SER A 67 -7.64 -7.43 7.90
N MET A 68 -8.93 -7.69 7.70
CA MET A 68 -9.46 -8.16 6.42
C MET A 68 -9.87 -6.93 5.61
N VAL A 69 -9.27 -6.74 4.43
CA VAL A 69 -9.61 -5.60 3.56
C VAL A 69 -10.88 -5.91 2.77
N VAL A 70 -10.91 -7.10 2.17
CA VAL A 70 -12.07 -7.69 1.50
C VAL A 70 -12.11 -9.17 1.87
N PRO A 71 -13.26 -9.87 1.71
CA PRO A 71 -13.34 -11.29 2.02
C PRO A 71 -12.22 -12.11 1.37
N GLY A 72 -11.38 -12.75 2.19
CA GLY A 72 -10.25 -13.58 1.72
C GLY A 72 -8.92 -12.84 1.56
N LEU A 73 -8.87 -11.51 1.65
CA LEU A 73 -7.63 -10.72 1.57
C LEU A 73 -7.34 -10.03 2.90
N TYR A 74 -6.23 -10.41 3.51
CA TYR A 74 -5.81 -9.95 4.83
C TYR A 74 -4.50 -9.18 4.75
N VAL A 75 -4.37 -8.17 5.60
CA VAL A 75 -3.15 -7.38 5.80
C VAL A 75 -2.73 -7.45 7.26
N ALA A 76 -1.43 -7.48 7.52
CA ALA A 76 -0.87 -7.45 8.87
C ALA A 76 0.54 -6.85 8.89
N TYR A 77 0.97 -6.37 10.05
CA TYR A 77 2.40 -6.17 10.28
C TYR A 77 3.08 -7.52 10.44
N ARG A 78 4.37 -7.57 10.11
CA ARG A 78 5.21 -8.73 10.33
C ARG A 78 5.74 -8.69 11.76
N THR A 79 5.39 -9.68 12.56
CA THR A 79 5.99 -9.93 13.88
C THR A 79 7.02 -11.07 13.83
N GLU A 80 7.94 -11.13 14.81
CA GLU A 80 8.89 -12.24 14.94
C GLU A 80 8.19 -13.59 15.13
N ALA A 81 7.01 -13.59 15.76
CA ALA A 81 6.17 -14.77 15.92
C ALA A 81 5.53 -15.22 14.59
N GLU A 82 5.14 -14.28 13.73
CA GLU A 82 4.49 -14.54 12.44
C GLU A 82 5.42 -15.06 11.36
N ASN A 83 6.76 -14.97 11.54
CA ASN A 83 7.69 -15.78 10.75
C ASN A 83 7.40 -17.30 10.85
N ARG A 84 6.64 -17.72 11.87
CA ARG A 84 6.16 -19.10 12.04
C ARG A 84 4.69 -19.28 11.66
N LEU A 85 3.95 -18.21 11.36
CA LEU A 85 2.51 -18.24 11.20
C LEU A 85 2.09 -18.01 9.74
N ILE A 86 2.32 -19.03 8.91
CA ILE A 86 1.27 -19.50 8.00
C ILE A 86 0.25 -20.30 8.85
N VAL A 87 -0.20 -19.72 9.95
CA VAL A 87 -0.98 -20.42 10.96
C VAL A 87 -2.34 -19.77 11.08
N ILE A 88 -3.25 -20.44 10.39
CA ILE A 88 -4.54 -20.92 10.86
C ILE A 88 -5.29 -20.01 11.85
N GLU A 89 -6.29 -19.27 11.35
CA GLU A 89 -7.38 -18.75 12.17
C GLU A 89 -8.53 -19.77 12.15
N ASP A 90 -8.98 -20.26 13.31
CA ASP A 90 -10.12 -21.18 13.44
C ASP A 90 -10.08 -22.42 12.53
N GLY A 91 -8.92 -23.07 12.41
CA GLY A 91 -8.73 -24.24 11.55
C GLY A 91 -8.57 -23.93 10.05
N LYS A 92 -8.62 -22.65 9.65
CA LYS A 92 -8.59 -22.25 8.23
C LYS A 92 -7.28 -21.54 7.87
N ARG A 93 -6.64 -21.97 6.79
CA ARG A 93 -5.26 -21.60 6.43
C ARG A 93 -5.20 -20.59 5.29
N TYR A 94 -4.09 -19.85 5.22
CA TYR A 94 -3.73 -19.08 4.03
C TYR A 94 -3.28 -20.03 2.93
N THR A 95 -3.60 -19.70 1.68
CA THR A 95 -3.12 -20.42 0.49
C THR A 95 -2.06 -19.64 -0.25
N HIS A 96 -2.09 -18.30 -0.12
CA HIS A 96 -1.12 -17.39 -0.70
C HIS A 96 -0.66 -16.42 0.40
N ALA A 97 0.60 -16.03 0.34
CA ALA A 97 1.11 -14.94 1.16
C ALA A 97 2.06 -14.05 0.38
N ILE A 98 2.06 -12.77 0.70
CA ILE A 98 3.09 -11.83 0.28
C ILE A 98 3.80 -11.35 1.54
N THR A 99 5.12 -11.47 1.57
CA THR A 99 5.94 -11.01 2.69
C THR A 99 6.89 -9.93 2.22
N ILE A 100 6.64 -8.71 2.67
CA ILE A 100 7.57 -7.60 2.51
C ILE A 100 8.59 -7.66 3.63
N SER A 101 9.86 -7.47 3.29
CA SER A 101 10.99 -7.58 4.20
C SER A 101 12.06 -6.57 3.87
N TYR A 102 12.91 -6.23 4.83
CA TYR A 102 14.07 -5.39 4.56
C TYR A 102 15.14 -6.18 3.82
N GLY A 103 15.76 -5.55 2.82
CA GLY A 103 16.92 -6.07 2.11
C GLY A 103 17.67 -4.98 1.37
N ASP A 104 18.95 -5.22 1.08
CA ASP A 104 19.82 -4.27 0.38
C ASP A 104 19.46 -4.15 -1.11
N GLU A 105 18.91 -5.23 -1.69
CA GLU A 105 18.47 -5.29 -3.07
C GLU A 105 16.95 -5.38 -3.15
N ARG A 106 16.32 -4.71 -4.13
CA ARG A 106 14.90 -4.87 -4.43
C ARG A 106 14.69 -6.12 -5.28
N THR A 107 14.13 -7.15 -4.68
CA THR A 107 13.98 -8.48 -5.25
C THR A 107 12.55 -8.99 -5.06
N SER A 108 12.16 -9.90 -5.94
CA SER A 108 10.93 -10.68 -5.85
C SER A 108 11.33 -12.15 -5.91
N GLN A 109 10.96 -12.94 -4.91
CA GLN A 109 11.24 -14.37 -4.87
C GLN A 109 9.98 -15.14 -4.51
N LEU A 110 9.57 -16.06 -5.38
CA LEU A 110 8.47 -16.98 -5.11
C LEU A 110 9.01 -18.26 -4.47
N THR A 111 8.39 -18.67 -3.38
CA THR A 111 8.64 -19.94 -2.69
C THR A 111 7.33 -20.67 -2.44
N THR A 112 7.39 -22.00 -2.38
CA THR A 112 6.24 -22.83 -2.00
C THR A 112 6.62 -23.57 -0.72
N HIS A 113 5.81 -23.38 0.33
CA HIS A 113 6.03 -23.98 1.64
C HIS A 113 5.05 -25.13 1.87
N PRO A 114 5.55 -26.36 2.08
CA PRO A 114 4.69 -27.48 2.43
C PRO A 114 4.15 -27.35 3.85
N LEU A 115 2.88 -27.71 4.04
CA LEU A 115 2.20 -27.75 5.33
C LEU A 115 2.03 -29.19 5.83
N PRO A 116 1.76 -29.40 7.15
CA PRO A 116 1.70 -30.74 7.75
C PRO A 116 0.58 -31.68 7.24
N ASP A 117 -0.36 -31.18 6.43
CA ASP A 117 -1.51 -31.92 5.89
C ASP A 117 -1.42 -32.10 4.37
N ASP A 118 -0.19 -32.09 3.83
CA ASP A 118 0.10 -32.18 2.39
C ASP A 118 -0.46 -31.03 1.54
N SER A 119 -0.96 -29.96 2.17
CA SER A 119 -1.26 -28.70 1.48
C SER A 119 0.00 -27.85 1.34
N ASN A 120 -0.03 -26.87 0.44
CA ASN A 120 1.07 -25.94 0.22
C ASN A 120 0.57 -24.50 0.37
N VAL A 121 1.50 -23.60 0.70
CA VAL A 121 1.29 -22.17 0.62
C VAL A 121 2.35 -21.55 -0.26
N ASP A 122 1.89 -20.82 -1.26
CA ASP A 122 2.77 -20.05 -2.12
C ASP A 122 3.04 -18.71 -1.46
N VAL A 123 4.31 -18.33 -1.37
CA VAL A 123 4.78 -17.14 -0.69
C VAL A 123 5.62 -16.32 -1.65
N LEU A 124 5.17 -15.11 -1.94
CA LEU A 124 5.94 -14.12 -2.66
C LEU A 124 6.70 -13.24 -1.65
N HIS A 125 8.01 -13.39 -1.61
CA HIS A 125 8.91 -12.54 -0.85
C HIS A 125 9.28 -11.31 -1.66
N LEU A 126 9.03 -10.14 -1.08
CA LEU A 126 9.42 -8.85 -1.63
C LEU A 126 10.41 -8.19 -0.66
N THR A 127 11.47 -7.60 -1.21
CA THR A 127 12.43 -6.82 -0.41
C THR A 127 12.31 -5.33 -0.70
N VAL A 128 12.31 -4.53 0.36
CA VAL A 128 12.34 -3.07 0.34
C VAL A 128 13.57 -2.56 1.08
N PRO A 129 14.06 -1.35 0.75
CA PRO A 129 15.19 -0.76 1.46
C PRO A 129 14.89 -0.59 2.97
N TYR A 130 15.92 -0.74 3.79
CA TYR A 130 15.81 -0.50 5.23
C TYR A 130 15.47 0.97 5.54
N PHE A 131 14.66 1.18 6.57
CA PHE A 131 14.29 2.50 7.07
C PHE A 131 14.37 2.54 8.59
N ASP A 132 15.19 3.43 9.13
CA ASP A 132 15.39 3.67 10.57
C ASP A 132 14.69 4.94 11.09
N GLY A 133 13.98 5.64 10.21
CA GLY A 133 13.32 6.90 10.54
C GLY A 133 12.05 6.72 11.37
N ALA A 134 11.78 7.71 12.22
CA ALA A 134 10.44 7.87 12.81
C ALA A 134 9.53 8.54 11.77
N GLY A 135 8.78 7.77 11.00
CA GLY A 135 7.86 8.35 10.02
C GLY A 135 7.20 7.32 9.11
N ARG A 136 6.33 7.83 8.23
CA ARG A 136 5.80 7.08 7.09
C ARG A 136 6.89 6.98 6.02
N VAL A 137 7.14 5.78 5.52
CA VAL A 137 7.89 5.58 4.28
C VAL A 137 6.88 5.66 3.14
N GLY A 138 7.22 6.38 2.07
CA GLY A 138 6.42 6.27 0.83
C GLY A 138 6.56 4.88 0.21
N LEU A 139 6.10 4.72 -1.02
CA LEU A 139 6.26 3.46 -1.76
C LEU A 139 7.74 3.06 -1.87
N GLY A 140 8.12 1.98 -1.18
CA GLY A 140 9.45 1.37 -1.18
C GLY A 140 9.62 0.32 -2.29
N LEU A 141 8.52 -0.30 -2.73
CA LEU A 141 8.48 -1.27 -3.82
C LEU A 141 8.80 -0.63 -5.18
N ALA A 142 9.51 -1.38 -6.02
CA ALA A 142 9.65 -1.03 -7.44
C ALA A 142 8.34 -1.32 -8.21
N PRO A 143 8.08 -0.60 -9.32
CA PRO A 143 6.94 -0.89 -10.21
C PRO A 143 6.88 -2.35 -10.66
N GLU A 144 8.03 -2.97 -10.91
CA GLU A 144 8.14 -4.38 -11.28
C GLU A 144 7.68 -5.32 -10.15
N GLN A 145 8.00 -4.98 -8.88
CA GLN A 145 7.55 -5.75 -7.72
C GLN A 145 6.03 -5.62 -7.53
N LEU A 146 5.47 -4.42 -7.73
CA LEU A 146 4.02 -4.22 -7.76
C LEU A 146 3.37 -5.08 -8.85
N LYS A 147 3.92 -5.06 -10.07
CA LYS A 147 3.44 -5.91 -11.17
C LYS A 147 3.45 -7.40 -10.80
N THR A 148 4.60 -7.89 -10.31
CA THR A 148 4.73 -9.30 -9.87
C THR A 148 3.74 -9.64 -8.76
N SER A 149 3.45 -8.71 -7.85
CA SER A 149 2.45 -8.93 -6.79
C SER A 149 1.04 -9.08 -7.36
N ILE A 150 0.67 -8.30 -8.37
CA ILE A 150 -0.65 -8.41 -9.05
C ILE A 150 -0.75 -9.76 -9.77
N GLU A 151 0.29 -10.13 -10.52
CA GLU A 151 0.36 -11.42 -11.24
C GLU A 151 0.30 -12.60 -10.27
N PHE A 152 0.94 -12.50 -9.11
CA PHE A 152 0.85 -13.52 -8.06
C PHE A 152 -0.54 -13.58 -7.43
N LEU A 153 -1.17 -12.44 -7.14
CA LEU A 153 -2.50 -12.43 -6.55
C LEU A 153 -3.59 -12.88 -7.53
N SER A 154 -3.39 -12.74 -8.83
CA SER A 154 -4.34 -13.24 -9.84
C SER A 154 -4.38 -14.77 -9.92
N THR A 155 -3.36 -15.48 -9.40
CA THR A 155 -3.40 -16.94 -9.25
C THR A 155 -4.19 -17.37 -8.02
N ALA A 156 -4.42 -16.47 -7.07
CA ALA A 156 -5.21 -16.75 -5.88
C ALA A 156 -6.71 -16.74 -6.20
N PRO A 157 -7.48 -17.75 -5.79
CA PRO A 157 -8.93 -17.72 -5.97
C PRO A 157 -9.54 -16.56 -5.17
N LEU A 158 -10.19 -15.61 -5.85
CA LEU A 158 -10.82 -14.45 -5.19
C LEU A 158 -12.09 -14.81 -4.40
N THR A 159 -12.72 -15.93 -4.74
CA THR A 159 -14.01 -16.32 -4.18
C THR A 159 -13.98 -17.79 -3.75
N GLY A 160 -14.43 -18.02 -2.51
CA GLY A 160 -14.54 -19.36 -1.91
C GLY A 160 -13.94 -19.41 -0.51
N ASN A 161 -14.50 -20.29 0.35
CA ASN A 161 -14.01 -20.50 1.71
C ASN A 161 -12.55 -20.97 1.80
N ALA A 162 -11.95 -21.38 0.66
CA ALA A 162 -10.68 -22.07 0.56
C ALA A 162 -9.48 -21.16 0.31
N ALA A 163 -9.66 -20.00 -0.35
CA ALA A 163 -8.53 -19.15 -0.71
C ALA A 163 -8.44 -17.96 0.23
N ARG A 164 -7.25 -17.79 0.80
CA ARG A 164 -6.96 -16.68 1.71
C ARG A 164 -5.56 -16.20 1.44
N THR A 165 -5.47 -14.92 1.17
CA THR A 165 -4.21 -14.23 0.94
C THR A 165 -3.87 -13.40 2.17
N LEU A 166 -2.65 -13.52 2.65
CA LEU A 166 -2.10 -12.64 3.67
C LEU A 166 -0.97 -11.79 3.09
N ILE A 167 -1.05 -10.48 3.22
CA ILE A 167 0.03 -9.56 2.89
C ILE A 167 0.62 -9.02 4.20
N THR A 168 1.92 -9.20 4.38
CA THR A 168 2.65 -8.77 5.59
C THR A 168 3.74 -7.77 5.25
N CYS A 169 3.97 -6.80 6.13
CA CYS A 169 5.07 -5.86 5.99
C CYS A 169 5.73 -5.51 7.32
N PRO A 170 6.99 -5.08 7.34
CA PRO A 170 7.55 -4.44 8.53
C PRO A 170 6.78 -3.15 8.87
N VAL A 171 6.99 -2.65 10.09
CA VAL A 171 6.44 -1.36 10.52
C VAL A 171 6.94 -0.26 9.57
N HIS A 172 6.12 0.76 9.33
CA HIS A 172 6.39 1.91 8.44
C HIS A 172 6.23 1.66 6.94
N HIS A 173 5.93 0.42 6.53
CA HIS A 173 5.71 0.02 5.13
C HIS A 173 4.24 -0.30 4.81
N GLN A 174 3.29 0.29 5.54
CA GLN A 174 1.86 0.11 5.25
C GLN A 174 1.50 0.61 3.85
N THR A 175 2.13 1.68 3.40
CA THR A 175 1.97 2.21 2.04
C THR A 175 2.23 1.13 0.98
N ASP A 176 3.30 0.34 1.11
CA ASP A 176 3.61 -0.73 0.15
C ASP A 176 2.49 -1.78 0.09
N VAL A 177 1.97 -2.19 1.26
CA VAL A 177 0.85 -3.14 1.35
C VAL A 177 -0.40 -2.58 0.69
N MET A 178 -0.77 -1.34 1.02
CA MET A 178 -1.96 -0.71 0.47
C MET A 178 -1.83 -0.44 -1.02
N CYS A 179 -0.62 -0.18 -1.53
CA CYS A 179 -0.37 -0.09 -2.96
C CYS A 179 -0.58 -1.44 -3.67
N ILE A 180 -0.11 -2.56 -3.10
CA ILE A 180 -0.38 -3.91 -3.65
C ILE A 180 -1.89 -4.18 -3.66
N VAL A 181 -2.57 -3.93 -2.55
CA VAL A 181 -4.02 -4.14 -2.40
C VAL A 181 -4.79 -3.34 -3.44
N ALA A 182 -4.52 -2.03 -3.55
CA ALA A 182 -5.20 -1.16 -4.50
C ALA A 182 -4.92 -1.54 -5.95
N ALA A 183 -3.67 -1.88 -6.28
CA ALA A 183 -3.30 -2.32 -7.61
C ALA A 183 -4.02 -3.62 -8.01
N HIS A 184 -4.06 -4.60 -7.11
CA HIS A 184 -4.75 -5.85 -7.34
C HIS A 184 -6.25 -5.67 -7.50
N LEU A 185 -6.91 -4.99 -6.58
CA LEU A 185 -8.35 -4.78 -6.63
C LEU A 185 -8.77 -3.93 -7.84
N SER A 186 -8.02 -2.88 -8.18
CA SER A 186 -8.29 -2.07 -9.38
C SER A 186 -8.14 -2.91 -10.66
N SER A 187 -7.21 -3.87 -10.70
CA SER A 187 -7.06 -4.78 -11.84
C SER A 187 -8.24 -5.73 -12.05
N ILE A 188 -9.07 -5.94 -11.02
CA ILE A 188 -10.22 -6.87 -11.05
C ILE A 188 -11.54 -6.12 -11.22
N ILE A 189 -11.70 -5.01 -10.51
CA ILE A 189 -12.98 -4.28 -10.40
C ILE A 189 -13.11 -3.25 -11.54
N GLU A 190 -12.03 -2.97 -12.29
CA GLU A 190 -11.98 -1.95 -13.34
C GLU A 190 -12.39 -0.54 -12.86
N GLU A 191 -12.24 -0.30 -11.56
CA GLU A 191 -12.45 1.01 -10.93
C GLU A 191 -11.15 1.80 -10.81
N ASP A 192 -11.30 3.14 -10.77
CA ASP A 192 -10.15 4.02 -10.53
C ASP A 192 -9.54 3.76 -9.15
N VAL A 193 -8.21 3.75 -9.12
CA VAL A 193 -7.41 3.44 -7.93
C VAL A 193 -7.73 4.37 -6.76
N GLU A 194 -7.96 5.65 -7.03
CA GLU A 194 -8.22 6.65 -5.98
C GLU A 194 -9.59 6.45 -5.35
N ASP A 195 -10.60 6.13 -6.15
CA ASP A 195 -11.95 5.89 -5.66
C ASP A 195 -12.03 4.59 -4.87
N LEU A 196 -11.33 3.54 -5.32
CA LEU A 196 -11.18 2.30 -4.57
C LEU A 196 -10.52 2.53 -3.19
N LEU A 197 -9.44 3.32 -3.14
CA LEU A 197 -8.78 3.65 -1.87
C LEU A 197 -9.71 4.41 -0.91
N LYS A 198 -10.53 5.34 -1.43
CA LYS A 198 -11.56 6.01 -0.61
C LYS A 198 -12.58 5.01 -0.06
N VAL A 199 -13.00 4.02 -0.85
CA VAL A 199 -13.91 2.96 -0.40
C VAL A 199 -13.26 2.13 0.71
N ILE A 200 -12.00 1.73 0.55
CA ILE A 200 -11.24 0.99 1.56
C ILE A 200 -11.13 1.77 2.87
N ASP A 201 -10.85 3.08 2.80
CA ASP A 201 -10.77 3.95 3.98
C ASP A 201 -12.09 4.04 4.76
N MET A 202 -13.22 3.86 4.08
CA MET A 202 -14.55 3.85 4.69
C MET A 202 -14.91 2.54 5.40
N VAL A 203 -14.16 1.44 5.21
CA VAL A 203 -14.43 0.14 5.85
C VAL A 203 -14.20 0.24 7.36
N GLU A 204 -15.24 0.13 8.18
CA GLU A 204 -15.17 0.34 9.64
C GLU A 204 -14.29 -0.69 10.35
N GLU A 205 -14.28 -1.92 9.87
CA GLU A 205 -13.53 -3.04 10.44
C GLU A 205 -12.03 -3.01 10.10
N LEU A 206 -11.63 -2.22 9.10
CA LEU A 206 -10.23 -2.08 8.73
C LEU A 206 -9.51 -1.23 9.79
N HIS A 207 -8.44 -1.78 10.37
CA HIS A 207 -7.66 -1.07 11.38
C HIS A 207 -7.11 0.26 10.80
N SER A 208 -7.19 1.34 11.58
CA SER A 208 -6.87 2.71 11.12
C SER A 208 -5.44 2.88 10.60
N ALA A 209 -4.51 2.02 11.03
CA ALA A 209 -3.13 2.02 10.55
C ALA A 209 -2.95 1.66 9.06
N TRP A 210 -4.00 1.14 8.40
CA TRP A 210 -4.01 0.82 6.97
C TRP A 210 -4.72 1.87 6.12
N LYS A 211 -5.30 2.91 6.75
CA LYS A 211 -6.15 3.90 6.08
C LYS A 211 -5.39 5.16 5.73
N GLY A 212 -5.67 5.73 4.55
CA GLY A 212 -5.06 6.99 4.10
C GLY A 212 -3.55 6.92 3.90
N GLU A 213 -2.99 5.72 3.72
CA GLU A 213 -1.55 5.47 3.63
C GLU A 213 -0.96 5.70 2.24
N VAL A 214 -1.79 5.93 1.22
CA VAL A 214 -1.38 6.09 -0.19
C VAL A 214 -1.55 7.53 -0.64
N SER A 215 -0.47 8.15 -1.11
CA SER A 215 -0.45 9.53 -1.62
C SER A 215 -0.83 9.60 -3.11
N GLY A 216 -1.13 10.80 -3.61
CA GLY A 216 -1.47 11.00 -5.02
C GLY A 216 -0.37 10.55 -5.99
N GLU A 217 0.91 10.77 -5.64
CA GLU A 217 2.03 10.31 -6.47
C GLU A 217 2.09 8.78 -6.56
N GLU A 218 1.74 8.08 -5.48
CA GLU A 218 1.72 6.62 -5.44
C GLU A 218 0.52 6.05 -6.20
N VAL A 219 -0.62 6.74 -6.17
CA VAL A 219 -1.77 6.44 -7.02
C VAL A 219 -1.39 6.47 -8.50
N ASP A 220 -0.63 7.48 -8.94
CA ASP A 220 -0.19 7.58 -10.34
C ASP A 220 0.73 6.41 -10.74
N ILE A 221 1.62 5.98 -9.84
CA ILE A 221 2.46 4.79 -10.06
C ILE A 221 1.61 3.53 -10.19
N ILE A 222 0.62 3.36 -9.31
CA ILE A 222 -0.30 2.20 -9.35
C ILE A 222 -1.07 2.18 -10.67
N ARG A 223 -1.65 3.32 -11.08
CA ARG A 223 -2.39 3.43 -12.35
C ARG A 223 -1.53 3.03 -13.55
N ASP A 224 -0.28 3.50 -13.60
CA ASP A 224 0.68 3.13 -14.64
C ASP A 224 0.95 1.61 -14.64
N VAL A 225 1.24 1.01 -13.49
CA VAL A 225 1.49 -0.44 -13.37
C VAL A 225 0.26 -1.27 -13.78
N VAL A 226 -0.93 -0.91 -13.29
CA VAL A 226 -2.18 -1.63 -13.61
C VAL A 226 -2.47 -1.57 -15.10
N SER A 227 -2.34 -0.38 -15.72
CA SER A 227 -2.58 -0.20 -17.16
C SER A 227 -1.66 -1.08 -18.03
N ARG A 228 -0.41 -1.29 -17.59
CA ARG A 228 0.55 -2.16 -18.30
C ARG A 228 0.25 -3.64 -18.13
N THR A 229 -0.44 -4.02 -17.07
CA THR A 229 -0.73 -5.41 -16.74
C THR A 229 -1.96 -5.91 -17.50
N THR A 230 -2.98 -5.07 -17.67
CA THR A 230 -4.23 -5.40 -18.39
C THR A 230 -4.08 -5.42 -19.91
N CYS A 231 -3.01 -4.85 -20.47
CA CYS A 231 -2.76 -4.82 -21.92
C CYS A 231 -2.18 -6.11 -22.53
N THR A 232 -2.07 -7.21 -21.79
CA THR A 232 -1.60 -8.49 -22.36
C THR A 232 -2.81 -9.30 -22.83
N PRO A 233 -3.14 -9.34 -24.14
CA PRO A 233 -4.23 -10.18 -24.62
C PRO A 233 -3.90 -11.66 -24.38
N PRO A 234 -4.90 -12.50 -24.05
CA PRO A 234 -4.74 -13.94 -23.85
C PRO A 234 -4.28 -14.69 -25.11
#